data_AF-A0A928LWP0-F1
#
_entry.id   AF-A0A928LWP0-F1
#
_cell.length_a   1.000
_cell.length_b   1.000
_cell.length_c   1.000
_cell.angle_alpha   90.00
_cell.angle_beta   90.00
_cell.angle_gamma   90.00
#
_symmetry.space_group_name_H-M   'P 1'
#
loop_
_entity.id
_entity.type
_entity.pdbx_description
1 polymer ?
#
loop_
_entity_poly.entity_id
_entity_poly.type
_entity_poly.pdbx_seq_one_letter_code
_entity_poly.pdbx_strand_id
1 'polypeptide(L)'
;MKRFFSGGVHPAGNKELSLSGAIVPVRPRQVSVALQQHIGAACVPCVTVGQKVLAGEKIGDGEGLCVPVHAPVSGIVRGIGPRLHVGGMVESVVIENDMHEKETTFTPTANKEPESILIAIREAGVVGMGGAAFPGSVKARSSLGKADTLIANS
;
A
#
# COMPACT_ATOMS: atom_id res chain seq x y z
N MET A 1 16.37 15.62 28.55
CA MET A 1 14.97 15.13 28.53
C MET A 1 14.70 14.38 29.82
N LYS A 2 13.60 14.69 30.53
CA LYS A 2 13.12 13.87 31.65
C LYS A 2 12.76 12.49 31.12
N ARG A 3 13.35 11.43 31.68
CA ARG A 3 13.03 10.03 31.34
C ARG A 3 11.73 9.66 32.07
N PHE A 4 10.64 9.47 31.32
CA PHE A 4 9.31 9.13 31.87
C PHE A 4 9.15 7.64 32.21
N PHE A 5 10.08 6.78 31.78
CA PHE A 5 10.06 5.34 32.04
C PHE A 5 11.44 4.86 32.50
N SER A 6 11.48 3.93 33.45
CA SER A 6 12.72 3.27 33.89
C SER A 6 13.08 2.13 32.93
N GLY A 7 14.21 2.27 32.23
CA GLY A 7 14.67 1.30 31.23
C GLY A 7 14.39 1.73 29.78
N GLY A 8 15.08 1.09 28.83
CA GLY A 8 14.99 1.38 27.39
C GLY A 8 16.26 1.99 26.78
N VAL A 9 16.52 1.69 25.50
CA VAL A 9 17.55 2.34 24.70
C VAL A 9 16.94 3.61 24.11
N HIS A 10 17.62 4.74 24.29
CA HIS A 10 17.26 6.02 23.67
C HIS A 10 18.37 6.40 22.70
N PRO A 11 18.34 5.92 21.45
CA PRO A 11 19.32 6.30 20.44
C PRO A 11 19.31 7.81 20.23
N ALA A 12 20.45 8.38 19.87
CA ALA A 12 20.51 9.77 19.43
C ALA A 12 19.59 9.95 18.22
N GLY A 13 18.75 10.99 18.23
CA GLY A 13 17.73 11.19 17.21
C GLY A 13 18.30 11.62 15.84
N ASN A 14 19.49 12.22 15.82
CA ASN A 14 20.22 12.66 14.63
C ASN A 14 19.37 13.45 13.60
N LYS A 15 18.31 14.13 14.06
CA LYS A 15 17.35 14.84 13.18
C LYS A 15 18.03 16.01 12.47
N GLU A 16 19.05 16.59 13.11
CA GLU A 16 19.92 17.63 12.57
C GLU A 16 20.60 17.23 11.25
N LEU A 17 20.84 15.93 11.00
CA LEU A 17 21.49 15.45 9.77
C LEU A 17 20.64 15.66 8.51
N SER A 18 19.32 15.74 8.64
CA SER A 18 18.39 15.96 7.52
C SER A 18 17.64 17.29 7.60
N LEU A 19 17.88 18.10 8.63
CA LEU A 19 17.07 19.26 8.98
C LEU A 19 17.14 20.41 7.96
N SER A 20 18.28 20.58 7.30
CA SER A 20 18.53 21.64 6.32
C SER A 20 18.47 21.16 4.87
N GLY A 21 18.16 19.89 4.63
CA GLY A 21 18.05 19.34 3.28
C GLY A 21 16.78 19.83 2.59
N ALA A 22 16.89 20.25 1.33
CA ALA A 22 15.71 20.51 0.51
C ALA A 22 14.95 19.19 0.26
N ILE A 23 13.62 19.26 0.29
CA ILE A 23 12.78 18.14 -0.16
C ILE A 23 12.93 18.06 -1.69
N VAL A 24 13.50 16.95 -2.17
CA VAL A 24 13.69 16.72 -3.61
C VAL A 24 12.77 15.57 -4.04
N PRO A 25 11.93 15.75 -5.07
CA PRO A 25 11.10 14.67 -5.58
C PRO A 25 12.00 13.58 -6.20
N VAL A 26 11.83 12.34 -5.74
CA VAL A 26 12.47 11.18 -6.34
C VAL A 26 11.53 10.61 -7.38
N ARG A 27 11.96 10.61 -8.64
CA ARG A 27 11.25 9.97 -9.74
C ARG A 27 12.05 8.77 -10.25
N PRO A 28 11.83 7.57 -9.71
CA PRO A 28 12.60 6.40 -10.08
C PRO A 28 12.28 6.01 -11.53
N ARG A 29 13.31 5.64 -12.31
CA ARG A 29 13.14 5.13 -13.68
C ARG A 29 12.48 3.75 -13.71
N GLN A 30 12.56 3.02 -12.60
CA GLN A 30 11.97 1.70 -12.44
C GLN A 30 11.57 1.50 -10.99
N VAL A 31 10.45 0.83 -10.77
CA VAL A 31 9.98 0.41 -9.44
C VAL A 31 9.79 -1.09 -9.40
N SER A 32 10.02 -1.69 -8.23
CA SER A 32 9.65 -3.07 -7.93
C SER A 32 8.59 -3.05 -6.85
N VAL A 33 7.38 -3.48 -7.18
CA VAL A 33 6.23 -3.47 -6.27
C VAL A 33 6.03 -4.87 -5.72
N ALA A 34 6.30 -5.05 -4.44
CA ALA A 34 6.06 -6.32 -3.75
C ALA A 34 4.56 -6.61 -3.70
N LEU A 35 4.17 -7.86 -3.96
CA LEU A 35 2.79 -8.33 -3.90
C LEU A 35 2.37 -8.81 -2.49
N GLN A 36 3.29 -8.77 -1.53
CA GLN A 36 3.02 -9.01 -0.11
C GLN A 36 3.27 -7.70 0.67
N GLN A 37 2.23 -6.86 0.80
CA GLN A 37 2.31 -5.57 1.51
C GLN A 37 1.52 -5.52 2.82
N HIS A 38 0.80 -6.59 3.13
CA HIS A 38 -0.07 -6.71 4.29
C HIS A 38 0.18 -8.02 5.04
N ILE A 39 -0.42 -8.18 6.23
CA ILE A 39 -0.30 -9.41 7.05
C ILE A 39 -0.92 -10.67 6.41
N GLY A 40 -1.76 -10.47 5.40
CA GLY A 40 -2.50 -11.49 4.67
C GLY A 40 -1.68 -12.43 3.77
N ALA A 41 -2.35 -13.18 2.89
CA ALA A 41 -1.68 -14.00 1.86
C ALA A 41 -1.12 -13.12 0.72
N ALA A 42 -0.06 -13.55 0.04
CA ALA A 42 0.51 -12.78 -1.08
C ALA A 42 -0.51 -12.61 -2.20
N CYS A 43 -0.56 -11.42 -2.81
CA CYS A 43 -1.36 -11.23 -4.01
C CYS A 43 -0.77 -12.01 -5.19
N VAL A 44 -1.65 -12.49 -6.05
CA VAL A 44 -1.30 -13.05 -7.35
C VAL A 44 -1.26 -11.90 -8.36
N PRO A 45 -0.23 -11.81 -9.23
CA PRO A 45 -0.18 -10.79 -10.27
C PRO A 45 -1.40 -10.88 -11.20
N CYS A 46 -2.02 -9.75 -11.52
CA CYS A 46 -3.13 -9.66 -12.48
C CYS A 46 -2.75 -8.93 -13.78
N VAL A 47 -1.44 -8.75 -14.00
CA VAL A 47 -0.86 -8.14 -15.20
C VAL A 47 0.19 -9.05 -15.84
N THR A 48 0.61 -8.74 -17.06
CA THR A 48 1.61 -9.52 -17.79
C THR A 48 2.82 -8.69 -18.20
N VAL A 49 3.97 -9.33 -18.43
CA VAL A 49 5.17 -8.65 -18.94
C VAL A 49 4.88 -8.04 -20.32
N GLY A 50 5.24 -6.78 -20.51
CA GLY A 50 4.95 -5.98 -21.71
C GLY A 50 3.66 -5.16 -21.61
N GLN A 51 2.79 -5.43 -20.63
CA GLN A 51 1.57 -4.66 -20.41
C GLN A 51 1.88 -3.22 -19.99
N LYS A 52 1.15 -2.27 -20.57
CA LYS A 52 1.11 -0.88 -20.07
C LYS A 52 0.15 -0.81 -18.89
N VAL A 53 0.57 -0.10 -17.85
CA VAL A 53 -0.25 0.15 -16.65
C VAL A 53 -0.29 1.64 -16.34
N LEU A 54 -1.40 2.10 -15.77
CA LEU A 54 -1.55 3.45 -15.21
C LEU A 54 -1.15 3.46 -13.73
N ALA A 55 -0.76 4.62 -13.22
CA ALA A 55 -0.64 4.80 -11.77
C ALA A 55 -2.02 4.61 -11.12
N GLY A 56 -2.06 3.87 -10.01
CA GLY A 56 -3.28 3.44 -9.33
C GLY A 56 -3.98 2.24 -9.99
N GLU A 57 -3.51 1.72 -11.12
CA GLU A 57 -4.06 0.51 -11.72
C GLU A 57 -3.75 -0.72 -10.87
N LYS A 58 -4.71 -1.63 -10.73
CA LYS A 58 -4.53 -2.87 -9.98
C LYS A 58 -3.55 -3.80 -10.70
N ILE A 59 -2.52 -4.25 -9.98
CA ILE A 59 -1.45 -5.11 -10.52
C ILE A 59 -1.32 -6.47 -9.81
N GLY A 60 -1.93 -6.62 -8.64
CA GLY A 60 -2.05 -7.90 -7.96
C GLY A 60 -3.31 -7.96 -7.13
N ASP A 61 -3.87 -9.16 -7.01
CA ASP A 61 -5.08 -9.41 -6.24
C ASP A 61 -5.09 -10.81 -5.60
N GLY A 62 -5.95 -11.03 -4.61
CA GLY A 62 -6.07 -12.32 -3.95
C GLY A 62 -7.32 -12.46 -3.08
N GLU A 63 -7.48 -13.65 -2.51
CA GLU A 63 -8.64 -14.00 -1.69
C GLU A 63 -8.30 -14.09 -0.20
N GLY A 64 -9.34 -14.20 0.64
CA GLY A 64 -9.20 -14.34 2.09
C GLY A 64 -8.75 -13.05 2.76
N LEU A 65 -7.81 -13.16 3.71
CA LEU A 65 -7.19 -11.99 4.33
C LEU A 65 -6.19 -11.41 3.33
N CYS A 66 -6.66 -10.52 2.46
CA CYS A 66 -5.88 -9.92 1.37
C CYS A 66 -6.50 -8.61 0.90
N VAL A 67 -5.70 -7.71 0.33
CA VAL A 67 -6.20 -6.53 -0.42
C VAL A 67 -5.41 -6.36 -1.72
N PRO A 68 -6.00 -5.76 -2.78
CA PRO A 68 -5.29 -5.51 -4.01
C PRO A 68 -4.08 -4.59 -3.86
N VAL A 69 -3.07 -4.86 -4.67
CA VAL A 69 -1.88 -4.01 -4.82
C VAL A 69 -1.98 -3.23 -6.13
N HIS A 70 -1.66 -1.95 -6.07
CA HIS A 70 -1.79 -1.02 -7.20
C HIS A 70 -0.42 -0.49 -7.66
N ALA A 71 -0.29 -0.18 -8.94
CA ALA A 71 0.90 0.40 -9.53
C ALA A 71 1.14 1.82 -8.97
N PRO A 72 2.33 2.15 -8.45
CA PRO A 72 2.62 3.50 -7.95
C PRO A 72 3.01 4.49 -9.07
N VAL A 73 3.28 4.00 -10.28
CA VAL A 73 3.67 4.80 -11.45
C VAL A 73 3.02 4.23 -12.71
N SER A 74 2.78 5.09 -13.70
CA SER A 74 2.46 4.65 -15.06
C SER A 74 3.71 4.10 -15.74
N GLY A 75 3.52 3.13 -16.64
CA GLY A 75 4.68 2.50 -17.27
C GLY A 75 4.41 1.20 -17.99
N ILE A 76 5.48 0.45 -18.19
CA ILE A 76 5.46 -0.89 -18.80
C ILE A 76 5.94 -1.91 -17.77
N VAL A 77 5.18 -2.99 -17.60
CA VAL A 77 5.60 -4.13 -16.79
C VAL A 77 6.79 -4.81 -17.47
N ARG A 78 7.95 -4.78 -16.83
CA ARG A 78 9.19 -5.38 -17.36
C ARG A 78 9.51 -6.75 -16.80
N GLY A 79 8.91 -7.12 -15.68
CA GLY A 79 9.13 -8.41 -15.07
C GLY A 79 8.13 -8.70 -13.96
N ILE A 80 7.87 -9.99 -13.77
CA ILE A 80 7.10 -10.52 -12.66
C ILE A 80 7.95 -11.66 -12.09
N GLY A 81 8.19 -11.64 -10.78
CA GLY A 81 8.98 -12.67 -10.13
C GLY A 81 9.53 -12.24 -8.76
N PRO A 82 10.24 -13.14 -8.07
CA PRO A 82 10.79 -12.87 -6.74
C PRO A 82 11.85 -11.76 -6.76
N ARG A 83 11.72 -10.79 -5.86
CA ARG A 83 12.69 -9.70 -5.64
C ARG A 83 13.03 -9.57 -4.17
N LEU A 84 14.25 -9.09 -3.88
CA LEU A 84 14.69 -8.86 -2.52
C LEU A 84 13.88 -7.70 -1.91
N HIS A 85 13.22 -8.00 -0.79
CA HIS A 85 12.51 -7.05 0.07
C HIS A 85 13.11 -7.14 1.49
N VAL A 86 12.76 -6.20 2.38
CA VAL A 86 13.26 -6.20 3.78
C VAL A 86 12.98 -7.50 4.54
N GLY A 87 11.97 -8.26 4.13
CA GLY A 87 11.59 -9.55 4.72
C GLY A 87 12.09 -10.79 3.98
N GLY A 88 12.91 -10.63 2.92
CA GLY A 88 13.36 -11.74 2.07
C GLY A 88 12.89 -11.62 0.62
N MET A 89 12.92 -12.73 -0.12
CA MET A 89 12.46 -12.77 -1.51
C MET A 89 10.93 -12.77 -1.57
N VAL A 90 10.34 -11.80 -2.27
CA VAL A 90 8.89 -11.61 -2.38
C VAL A 90 8.51 -11.48 -3.86
N GLU A 91 7.44 -12.17 -4.27
CA GLU A 91 6.87 -12.03 -5.60
C GLU A 91 6.53 -10.56 -5.87
N SER A 92 7.04 -10.01 -6.98
CA SER A 92 6.97 -8.58 -7.25
C SER A 92 6.73 -8.29 -8.73
N VAL A 93 6.08 -7.16 -8.99
CA VAL A 93 5.89 -6.60 -10.34
C VAL A 93 6.90 -5.48 -10.54
N VAL A 94 7.72 -5.59 -11.58
CA VAL A 94 8.70 -4.56 -11.96
C VAL A 94 8.11 -3.70 -13.07
N ILE A 95 8.04 -2.39 -12.84
CA ILE A 95 7.46 -1.41 -13.78
C ILE A 95 8.57 -0.43 -14.17
N GLU A 96 8.84 -0.32 -15.47
CA GLU A 96 9.61 0.80 -16.00
C GLU A 96 8.70 2.03 -16.10
N ASN A 97 9.08 3.09 -15.39
CA ASN A 97 8.32 4.32 -15.28
C ASN A 97 8.39 5.12 -16.59
N ASP A 98 7.24 5.43 -17.19
CA ASP A 98 7.18 6.22 -18.42
C ASP A 98 7.30 7.73 -18.20
N MET A 99 7.33 8.17 -16.93
CA MET A 99 7.47 9.56 -16.50
C MET A 99 6.31 10.48 -16.95
N HIS A 100 5.19 9.90 -17.38
CA HIS A 100 4.02 10.67 -17.83
C HIS A 100 2.99 10.92 -16.72
N GLU A 101 3.13 10.27 -15.56
CA GLU A 101 2.23 10.43 -14.40
C GLU A 101 0.76 10.23 -14.79
N LYS A 102 0.48 9.26 -15.66
CA LYS A 102 -0.90 8.95 -16.07
C LYS A 102 -1.58 8.11 -15.02
N GLU A 103 -2.66 8.63 -14.45
CA GLU A 103 -3.39 7.97 -13.36
C GLU A 103 -4.70 7.34 -13.84
N THR A 104 -5.08 6.23 -13.21
CA THR A 104 -6.45 5.73 -13.29
C THR A 104 -7.40 6.68 -12.55
N THR A 105 -8.70 6.55 -12.82
CA THR A 105 -9.72 7.30 -12.08
C THR A 105 -10.26 6.45 -10.93
N PHE A 106 -10.14 6.95 -9.71
CA PHE A 106 -10.91 6.42 -8.58
C PHE A 106 -12.31 7.03 -8.57
N THR A 107 -13.33 6.19 -8.67
CA THR A 107 -14.72 6.62 -8.56
C THR A 107 -15.28 6.13 -7.22
N PRO A 108 -15.56 7.03 -6.26
CA PRO A 108 -16.22 6.66 -5.02
C PRO A 108 -17.57 5.98 -5.30
N THR A 109 -17.91 4.95 -4.54
CA THR A 109 -19.25 4.35 -4.62
C THR A 109 -20.31 5.36 -4.20
N ALA A 110 -21.31 5.58 -5.07
CA ALA A 110 -22.52 6.31 -4.71
C ALA A 110 -23.47 5.44 -3.86
N ASN A 111 -23.29 4.12 -3.91
CA ASN A 111 -24.07 3.17 -3.13
C ASN A 111 -23.60 3.18 -1.67
N LYS A 112 -24.53 3.52 -0.77
CA LYS A 112 -24.30 3.62 0.67
C LYS A 112 -24.59 2.31 1.43
N GLU A 113 -24.99 1.25 0.74
CA GLU A 113 -25.18 -0.05 1.35
C GLU A 113 -23.86 -0.55 1.96
N PRO A 114 -23.86 -1.05 3.21
CA PRO A 114 -22.64 -1.45 3.91
C PRO A 114 -21.74 -2.38 3.10
N GLU A 115 -22.32 -3.37 2.42
CA GLU A 115 -21.57 -4.31 1.59
C GLU A 115 -20.89 -3.63 0.39
N SER A 116 -21.54 -2.65 -0.24
CA SER A 116 -20.95 -1.90 -1.35
C SER A 116 -19.77 -1.04 -0.89
N ILE A 117 -19.88 -0.45 0.31
CA ILE A 117 -18.78 0.30 0.92
C ILE A 117 -17.62 -0.63 1.27
N LEU A 118 -17.89 -1.81 1.84
CA LEU A 118 -16.84 -2.80 2.15
C LEU A 118 -16.10 -3.28 0.91
N ILE A 119 -16.82 -3.50 -0.20
CA ILE A 119 -16.23 -3.82 -1.50
C ILE A 119 -15.37 -2.66 -1.97
N ALA A 120 -15.86 -1.42 -1.93
CA ALA A 120 -15.08 -0.24 -2.35
C ALA A 120 -13.79 -0.06 -1.53
N ILE A 121 -13.84 -0.24 -0.20
CA ILE A 121 -12.67 -0.19 0.69
C ILE A 121 -11.65 -1.27 0.30
N ARG A 122 -12.13 -2.49 0.03
CA ARG A 122 -11.28 -3.61 -0.40
C ARG A 122 -10.64 -3.31 -1.74
N GLU A 123 -11.43 -2.93 -2.75
CA GLU A 123 -10.95 -2.66 -4.10
C GLU A 123 -9.93 -1.53 -4.14
N ALA A 124 -10.05 -0.54 -3.27
CA ALA A 124 -9.08 0.54 -3.13
C ALA A 124 -7.75 0.12 -2.47
N GLY A 125 -7.59 -1.15 -2.03
CA GLY A 125 -6.36 -1.62 -1.41
C GLY A 125 -6.12 -1.07 0.00
N VAL A 126 -7.17 -0.63 0.70
CA VAL A 126 -7.02 0.08 1.98
C VAL A 126 -6.60 -0.87 3.11
N VAL A 127 -5.55 -0.48 3.83
CA VAL A 127 -4.99 -1.21 4.98
C VAL A 127 -4.83 -0.32 6.21
N GLY A 128 -4.73 -0.92 7.39
CA GLY A 128 -4.42 -0.20 8.63
C GLY A 128 -2.95 0.20 8.74
N MET A 129 -2.66 1.49 8.90
CA MET A 129 -1.29 2.04 8.97
C MET A 129 -0.59 1.87 10.34
N GLY A 130 -1.12 1.05 11.25
CA GLY A 130 -0.56 0.83 12.59
C GLY A 130 0.64 -0.13 12.64
N GLY A 131 1.04 -0.71 11.51
CA GLY A 131 2.23 -1.58 11.40
C GLY A 131 1.97 -2.84 10.57
N ALA A 132 0.94 -3.62 10.92
CA ALA A 132 0.66 -4.89 10.25
C ALA A 132 -0.01 -4.76 8.87
N ALA A 133 -0.40 -3.55 8.46
CA ALA A 133 -1.16 -3.33 7.22
C ALA A 133 -2.39 -4.26 7.12
N PHE A 134 -3.16 -4.35 8.20
CA PHE A 134 -4.33 -5.24 8.26
C PHE A 134 -5.42 -4.78 7.26
N PRO A 135 -6.03 -5.69 6.47
CA PRO A 135 -7.09 -5.35 5.51
C PRO A 135 -8.22 -4.50 6.11
N GLY A 136 -8.40 -3.30 5.58
CA GLY A 136 -9.35 -2.30 6.11
C GLY A 136 -10.80 -2.78 6.02
N SER A 137 -11.17 -3.44 4.92
CA SER A 137 -12.52 -4.00 4.70
C SER A 137 -12.87 -5.09 5.72
N VAL A 138 -11.92 -5.96 6.08
CA VAL A 138 -12.12 -7.01 7.10
C VAL A 138 -12.33 -6.39 8.48
N LYS A 139 -11.53 -5.35 8.81
CA LYS A 139 -11.67 -4.60 10.06
C LYS A 139 -13.00 -3.85 10.14
N ALA A 140 -13.43 -3.24 9.04
CA ALA A 140 -14.72 -2.55 8.97
C ALA A 140 -15.89 -3.54 9.10
N ARG A 141 -15.81 -4.69 8.42
CA ARG A 141 -16.82 -5.76 8.49
C ARG A 141 -17.06 -6.26 9.91
N SER A 142 -16.00 -6.46 10.71
CA SER A 142 -16.13 -6.96 12.08
C SER A 142 -16.87 -6.01 13.03
N SER A 143 -16.96 -4.73 12.65
CA SER A 143 -17.59 -3.64 13.40
C SER A 143 -19.03 -3.34 12.95
N LEU A 144 -19.51 -3.97 11.87
CA LEU A 144 -20.87 -3.76 11.38
C LEU A 144 -21.91 -4.08 12.46
N GLY A 145 -22.81 -3.13 12.70
CA GLY A 145 -23.85 -3.23 13.73
C GLY A 145 -23.35 -3.17 15.18
N LYS A 146 -22.05 -2.95 15.40
CA LYS A 146 -21.43 -2.88 16.74
C LYS A 146 -20.83 -1.53 17.08
N ALA A 147 -20.51 -0.73 16.06
CA ALA A 147 -19.92 0.59 16.20
C ALA A 147 -20.82 1.65 15.59
N ASP A 148 -20.99 2.77 16.30
CA ASP A 148 -21.68 3.98 15.85
C ASP A 148 -20.72 5.15 15.56
N THR A 149 -19.46 5.02 15.97
CA THR A 149 -18.46 6.09 15.95
C THR A 149 -17.23 5.67 15.16
N LEU A 150 -16.82 6.52 14.21
CA LEU A 150 -15.54 6.42 13.50
C LEU A 150 -14.57 7.47 14.04
N ILE A 151 -13.38 7.03 14.44
CA ILE A 151 -12.28 7.92 14.84
C ILE A 151 -11.26 7.96 13.70
N ALA A 152 -11.10 9.13 13.08
CA ALA A 152 -10.02 9.40 12.14
C ALA A 152 -8.80 9.92 12.91
N ASN A 153 -7.72 9.14 12.95
CA ASN A 153 -6.47 9.54 13.57
C ASN A 153 -5.64 10.35 12.55
N SER A 154 -5.51 11.66 12.77
CA SER A 154 -4.84 12.61 11.88
C SER A 154 -3.65 13.28 12.53
#